data_AF-A0A7L1NQX5-F1
#
_entry.id   AF-A0A7L1NQX5-F1
#
_cell.length_a   1.000
_cell.length_b   1.000
_cell.length_c   1.000
_cell.angle_alpha   90.00
_cell.angle_beta   90.00
_cell.angle_gamma   90.00
#
_symmetry.space_group_name_H-M   'P 1'
#
loop_
_entity.id
_entity.type
_entity.pdbx_description
1 polymer ?
#
loop_
_entity_poly.entity_id
_entity_poly.type
_entity_poly.pdbx_seq_one_letter_code
_entity_poly.pdbx_strand_id
1 'polypeptide(L)'
;PAPQLFSPFEIIRYDVTEGAPVRDAAGRCVRVQAGETGLLIAPVTPRTPFLGYAGSQELSEQKLLRGVFAEGDTYFSTGDLMEPDAAQFVRFRDRIGDTYRWKGENVATTEVAEALVAHESLQEATVYGVTVPGTAG
;
A
#
# COMPACT_ATOMS: atom_id res chain seq x y z
N PRO A 1 1.62 -6.11 -29.39
CA PRO A 1 1.74 -7.13 -28.33
C PRO A 1 1.65 -6.42 -26.98
N ALA A 2 0.83 -6.90 -26.04
CA ALA A 2 0.83 -6.34 -24.69
C ALA A 2 2.24 -6.54 -24.08
N PRO A 3 2.80 -5.54 -23.38
CA PRO A 3 4.11 -5.69 -22.75
C PRO A 3 4.08 -6.89 -21.80
N GLN A 4 5.02 -7.82 -21.96
CA GLN A 4 5.17 -8.90 -21.00
C GLN A 4 5.77 -8.31 -19.73
N LEU A 5 4.99 -8.29 -18.66
CA LEU A 5 5.44 -7.86 -17.35
C LEU A 5 6.55 -8.81 -16.86
N PHE A 6 7.70 -8.23 -16.49
CA PHE A 6 8.87 -8.95 -16.01
C PHE A 6 8.61 -9.66 -14.67
N SER A 7 7.66 -9.16 -13.88
CA SER A 7 7.17 -9.81 -12.66
C SER A 7 5.65 -9.71 -12.63
N PRO A 8 4.91 -10.81 -12.43
CA PRO A 8 3.48 -10.72 -12.17
C PRO A 8 3.26 -9.96 -10.87
N PHE A 9 2.24 -9.11 -10.85
CA PHE A 9 1.77 -8.40 -9.67
C PHE A 9 0.25 -8.45 -9.64
N GLU A 10 -0.31 -8.18 -8.47
CA GLU A 10 -1.75 -8.13 -8.26
C GLU A 10 -2.06 -6.85 -7.48
N ILE A 11 -3.26 -6.30 -7.66
CA ILE A 11 -3.74 -5.16 -6.89
C ILE A 11 -5.00 -5.60 -6.15
N ILE A 12 -4.96 -5.55 -4.83
CA ILE A 12 -6.04 -6.02 -3.96
C ILE A 12 -6.68 -4.88 -3.19
N ARG A 13 -7.97 -4.99 -2.90
CA ARG A 13 -8.68 -4.03 -2.05
C ARG A 13 -8.02 -3.98 -0.68
N TYR A 14 -7.86 -2.76 -0.17
CA TYR A 14 -7.20 -2.47 1.09
C TYR A 14 -8.04 -1.47 1.87
N ASP A 15 -8.33 -1.81 3.12
CA ASP A 15 -8.99 -0.91 4.05
C ASP A 15 -7.91 -0.12 4.80
N VAL A 16 -7.77 1.15 4.43
CA VAL A 16 -6.82 2.08 5.07
C VAL A 16 -7.17 2.40 6.52
N THR A 17 -8.44 2.24 6.91
CA THR A 17 -8.91 2.49 8.28
C THR A 17 -8.55 1.33 9.19
N GLU A 18 -8.78 0.10 8.72
CA GLU A 18 -8.40 -1.11 9.46
C GLU A 18 -6.91 -1.44 9.31
N GLY A 19 -6.23 -0.82 8.34
CA GLY A 19 -4.83 -1.11 8.03
C GLY A 19 -4.62 -2.51 7.45
N ALA A 20 -5.63 -3.08 6.81
CA ALA A 20 -5.64 -4.48 6.39
C ALA A 20 -6.25 -4.70 4.99
N PRO A 21 -5.81 -5.75 4.26
CA PRO A 21 -6.49 -6.16 3.04
C PRO A 21 -7.94 -6.59 3.28
N VAL A 22 -8.84 -6.18 2.38
CA VAL A 22 -10.24 -6.61 2.42
C VAL A 22 -10.33 -8.06 1.97
N ARG A 23 -10.98 -8.89 2.79
CA ARG A 23 -11.16 -10.32 2.53
C ARG A 23 -12.63 -10.69 2.34
N ASP A 24 -12.89 -11.66 1.47
CA ASP A 24 -14.22 -12.22 1.23
C ASP A 24 -14.66 -13.21 2.32
N ALA A 25 -15.85 -13.79 2.18
CA ALA A 25 -16.40 -14.76 3.12
C ALA A 25 -15.59 -16.05 3.25
N ALA A 26 -14.74 -16.37 2.26
CA ALA A 26 -13.81 -17.49 2.30
C ALA A 26 -12.44 -17.10 2.88
N GLY A 27 -12.29 -15.84 3.34
CA GLY A 27 -11.05 -15.32 3.91
C GLY A 27 -10.00 -14.95 2.86
N ARG A 28 -10.38 -14.73 1.59
CA ARG A 28 -9.46 -14.46 0.47
C ARG A 28 -9.43 -12.98 0.14
N CYS A 29 -8.26 -12.47 -0.25
CA CYS A 29 -8.14 -11.08 -0.68
C CYS A 29 -8.95 -10.84 -1.96
N VAL A 30 -9.61 -9.69 -2.02
CA VAL A 30 -10.44 -9.30 -3.17
C VAL A 30 -9.61 -8.43 -4.11
N ARG A 31 -9.58 -8.74 -5.41
CA ARG A 31 -8.95 -7.89 -6.43
C ARG A 31 -9.72 -6.58 -6.61
N VAL A 32 -9.02 -5.49 -6.89
CA VAL A 32 -9.66 -4.23 -7.30
C VAL A 32 -10.25 -4.32 -8.69
N GLN A 33 -11.26 -3.50 -8.96
CA GLN A 33 -11.72 -3.22 -10.32
C GLN A 33 -10.94 -2.06 -10.94
N ALA A 34 -11.06 -1.87 -12.26
CA ALA A 34 -10.50 -0.69 -12.92
C ALA A 34 -11.12 0.59 -12.32
N GLY A 35 -10.27 1.55 -11.97
CA GLY A 35 -10.63 2.80 -11.28
C GLY A 35 -10.75 2.68 -9.77
N GLU A 36 -10.56 1.50 -9.18
CA GLU A 36 -10.52 1.32 -7.72
C GLU A 36 -9.06 1.32 -7.23
N THR A 37 -8.76 2.15 -6.23
CA THR A 37 -7.46 2.12 -5.53
C THR A 37 -7.33 0.86 -4.68
N GLY A 38 -6.16 0.22 -4.72
CA GLY A 38 -5.83 -0.90 -3.84
C GLY A 38 -4.34 -1.09 -3.64
N LEU A 39 -3.99 -2.03 -2.78
CA LEU A 39 -2.62 -2.37 -2.44
C LEU A 39 -1.97 -3.23 -3.52
N LEU A 40 -0.83 -2.78 -4.03
CA LEU A 40 0.04 -3.54 -4.92
C LEU A 40 0.77 -4.65 -4.15
N ILE A 41 0.66 -5.88 -4.64
CA ILE A 41 1.31 -7.05 -4.07
C ILE A 41 2.06 -7.84 -5.15
N ALA A 42 3.15 -8.49 -4.76
CA ALA A 42 3.95 -9.32 -5.64
C ALA A 42 4.04 -10.76 -5.10
N PRO A 43 3.89 -11.80 -5.93
CA PRO A 43 3.96 -13.18 -5.46
C PRO A 43 5.37 -13.53 -5.01
N VAL A 44 5.47 -14.18 -3.85
CA VAL A 44 6.72 -14.76 -3.36
C VAL A 44 6.84 -16.16 -3.96
N THR A 45 7.85 -16.35 -4.82
CA THR A 45 8.06 -17.62 -5.54
C THR A 45 9.52 -18.06 -5.41
N PRO A 46 9.86 -19.30 -5.76
CA PRO A 46 11.27 -19.71 -5.82
C PRO A 46 12.12 -18.88 -6.79
N ARG A 47 11.50 -18.26 -7.82
CA ARG A 47 12.19 -17.34 -8.75
C ARG A 47 12.30 -15.91 -8.21
N THR A 48 11.38 -15.52 -7.34
CA THR A 48 11.28 -14.19 -6.72
C THR A 48 11.11 -14.34 -5.20
N PRO A 49 12.12 -14.89 -4.50
CA PRO A 49 11.99 -15.14 -3.07
C PRO A 49 12.07 -13.82 -2.29
N PHE A 50 11.28 -13.70 -1.22
CA PHE A 50 11.48 -12.68 -0.21
C PHE A 50 12.35 -13.28 0.90
N LEU A 51 13.59 -12.81 1.02
CA LEU A 51 14.56 -13.33 1.98
C LEU A 51 14.39 -12.75 3.39
N GLY A 52 13.41 -11.87 3.58
CA GLY A 52 13.23 -11.13 4.82
C GLY A 52 14.17 -9.92 4.94
N TYR A 53 14.03 -9.20 6.05
CA TYR A 53 14.91 -8.10 6.42
C TYR A 53 16.06 -8.59 7.29
N ALA A 54 17.22 -7.97 7.16
CA ALA A 54 18.34 -8.15 8.08
C ALA A 54 17.98 -7.52 9.43
N GLY A 55 17.25 -8.25 10.27
CA GLY A 55 16.71 -7.74 11.51
C GLY A 55 15.60 -8.63 12.05
N SER A 56 14.52 -8.02 12.55
CA SER A 56 13.41 -8.75 13.14
C SER A 56 12.69 -9.61 12.10
N GLN A 57 12.56 -10.90 12.41
CA GLN A 57 11.72 -11.83 11.65
C GLN A 57 10.26 -11.37 11.67
N GLU A 58 9.81 -10.75 12.76
CA GLU A 58 8.44 -10.22 12.88
C GLU A 58 8.16 -9.13 11.84
N LEU A 59 9.11 -8.21 11.61
CA LEU A 59 9.00 -7.20 10.56
C LEU A 59 8.97 -7.81 9.16
N SER A 60 9.64 -8.95 8.97
CA SER A 60 9.63 -9.68 7.70
C SER A 60 8.26 -10.34 7.48
N GLU A 61 7.71 -10.99 8.51
CA GLU A 61 6.39 -11.62 8.45
C GLU A 61 5.27 -10.59 8.23
N GLN A 62 5.38 -9.38 8.82
CA GLN A 62 4.41 -8.30 8.58
C GLN A 62 4.32 -7.86 7.12
N LYS A 63 5.37 -8.09 6.31
CA LYS A 63 5.33 -7.80 4.87
C LYS A 63 4.70 -8.92 4.05
N LEU A 64 4.45 -10.09 4.63
CA LEU A 64 3.91 -11.25 3.93
C LEU A 64 2.40 -11.36 4.14
N LEU A 65 1.68 -11.46 3.02
CA LEU A 65 0.28 -11.82 2.99
C LEU A 65 0.17 -13.30 2.60
N ARG A 66 -0.47 -14.09 3.46
CA ARG A 66 -0.70 -15.53 3.24
C ARG A 66 -2.14 -15.79 2.87
N GLY A 67 -2.36 -16.82 2.07
CA GLY A 67 -3.70 -17.22 1.67
C GLY A 67 -4.46 -16.10 0.97
N VAL A 68 -3.80 -15.39 0.05
CA VAL A 68 -4.34 -14.27 -0.71
C VAL A 68 -5.42 -14.75 -1.68
N PHE A 69 -5.12 -15.70 -2.56
CA PHE A 69 -6.07 -16.22 -3.56
C PHE A 69 -6.19 -17.74 -3.56
N ALA A 70 -5.11 -18.46 -3.22
CA ALA A 70 -5.01 -19.92 -3.09
C ALA A 70 -4.50 -20.32 -1.68
N GLU A 71 -4.89 -21.50 -1.17
CA GLU A 71 -4.33 -21.96 0.12
C GLU A 71 -2.82 -22.19 -0.07
N GLY A 72 -2.02 -21.74 0.89
CA GLY A 72 -0.56 -21.84 0.82
C GLY A 72 0.14 -20.82 -0.10
N ASP A 73 -0.59 -19.96 -0.83
CA ASP A 73 0.06 -18.88 -1.55
C ASP A 73 0.58 -17.80 -0.58
N THR A 74 1.61 -17.08 -1.03
CA THR A 74 2.23 -16.01 -0.26
C THR A 74 2.61 -14.87 -1.20
N TYR A 75 2.27 -13.66 -0.80
CA TYR A 75 2.57 -12.43 -1.51
C TYR A 75 3.31 -11.47 -0.59
N PHE A 76 4.19 -10.69 -1.17
CA PHE A 76 4.84 -9.56 -0.54
C PHE A 76 3.98 -8.30 -0.72
N SER A 77 3.71 -7.61 0.38
CA SER A 77 3.06 -6.30 0.40
C SER A 77 4.09 -5.20 0.14
N THR A 78 3.92 -4.46 -0.96
CA THR A 78 4.82 -3.35 -1.33
C THR A 78 4.64 -2.14 -0.42
N GLY A 79 3.42 -1.96 0.10
CA GLY A 79 3.00 -0.75 0.80
C GLY A 79 2.45 0.33 -0.13
N ASP A 80 2.49 0.14 -1.45
CA ASP A 80 2.04 1.15 -2.40
C ASP A 80 0.56 0.95 -2.79
N LEU A 81 -0.21 2.03 -2.73
CA LEU A 81 -1.58 2.08 -3.20
C LEU A 81 -1.59 2.52 -4.67
N MET A 82 -2.21 1.69 -5.50
CA MET A 82 -2.22 1.80 -6.94
C MET A 82 -3.65 1.74 -7.47
N GLU A 83 -3.92 2.47 -8.55
CA GLU A 83 -5.21 2.44 -9.25
C GLU A 83 -4.99 1.98 -10.70
N PRO A 84 -5.42 0.76 -11.07
CA PRO A 84 -5.41 0.32 -12.45
C PRO A 84 -6.56 0.96 -13.23
N ASP A 85 -6.36 1.21 -14.52
CA ASP A 85 -7.42 1.67 -15.41
C ASP A 85 -7.83 0.62 -16.46
N ALA A 86 -8.89 0.93 -17.21
CA ALA A 86 -9.43 0.03 -18.23
C ALA A 86 -8.43 -0.25 -19.38
N ALA A 87 -7.44 0.62 -19.58
CA ALA A 87 -6.38 0.48 -20.56
C ALA A 87 -5.13 -0.24 -19.98
N GLN A 88 -5.23 -0.81 -18.78
CA GLN A 88 -4.17 -1.53 -18.08
C GLN A 88 -2.97 -0.64 -17.67
N PHE A 89 -3.15 0.68 -17.65
CA PHE A 89 -2.20 1.55 -16.97
C PHE A 89 -2.47 1.52 -15.47
N VAL A 90 -1.40 1.64 -14.68
CA VAL A 90 -1.47 1.67 -13.22
C VAL A 90 -0.91 3.01 -12.74
N ARG A 91 -1.69 3.72 -11.92
CA ARG A 91 -1.29 5.01 -11.36
C ARG A 91 -0.99 4.87 -9.87
N PHE A 92 0.12 5.43 -9.44
CA PHE A 92 0.42 5.59 -8.02
C PHE A 92 -0.59 6.54 -7.40
N ARG A 93 -1.14 6.14 -6.24
CA ARG A 93 -2.09 6.95 -5.48
C ARG A 93 -1.49 7.42 -4.16
N ASP A 94 -0.89 6.51 -3.40
CA ASP A 94 -0.34 6.82 -2.08
C ASP A 94 0.54 5.66 -1.58
N ARG A 95 1.13 5.81 -0.39
CA ARG A 95 1.81 4.77 0.35
C ARG A 95 1.15 4.54 1.71
N ILE A 96 0.96 3.27 2.07
CA ILE A 96 0.51 2.88 3.41
C ILE A 96 1.53 3.39 4.43
N GLY A 97 1.05 4.22 5.36
CA GLY A 97 1.86 4.87 6.39
C GLY A 97 2.10 6.35 6.15
N ASP A 98 1.88 6.87 4.92
CA ASP A 98 2.05 8.28 4.59
C ASP A 98 0.76 9.09 4.78
N THR A 99 -0.37 8.43 4.98
CA THR A 99 -1.67 9.03 5.34
C THR A 99 -2.05 8.70 6.78
N TYR A 100 -2.41 9.72 7.54
CA TYR A 100 -2.75 9.64 8.97
C TYR A 100 -4.19 10.07 9.23
N ARG A 101 -4.82 9.51 10.26
CA ARG A 101 -6.17 9.92 10.68
C ARG A 101 -6.08 10.95 11.80
N TRP A 102 -6.54 12.18 11.55
CA TRP A 102 -6.55 13.26 12.54
C TRP A 102 -7.96 13.82 12.70
N LYS A 103 -8.48 13.78 13.93
CA LYS A 103 -9.85 14.25 14.25
C LYS A 103 -10.95 13.64 13.36
N GLY A 104 -10.73 12.41 12.89
CA GLY A 104 -11.68 11.69 12.03
C GLY A 104 -11.47 11.89 10.52
N GLU A 105 -10.55 12.77 10.12
CA GLU A 105 -10.22 13.06 8.73
C GLU A 105 -8.92 12.37 8.31
N ASN A 106 -8.81 12.03 7.03
CA ASN A 106 -7.56 11.52 6.46
C ASN A 106 -6.67 12.71 6.08
N VAL A 107 -5.40 12.65 6.47
CA VAL A 107 -4.39 13.67 6.21
C VAL A 107 -3.21 13.00 5.53
N ALA A 108 -3.09 13.21 4.22
CA ALA A 108 -1.95 12.74 3.43
C ALA A 108 -0.76 13.67 3.66
N THR A 109 0.38 13.11 4.10
CA THR A 109 1.61 13.89 4.30
C THR A 109 2.09 14.56 3.02
N THR A 110 1.88 13.91 1.86
CA THR A 110 2.22 14.47 0.55
C THR A 110 1.40 15.72 0.23
N GLU A 111 0.08 15.70 0.40
CA GLU A 111 -0.76 16.88 0.14
C GLU A 111 -0.39 18.06 1.05
N VAL A 112 -0.05 17.78 2.31
CA VAL A 112 0.42 18.82 3.24
C VAL A 112 1.78 19.37 2.79
N ALA A 113 2.70 18.52 2.36
CA ALA A 113 4.00 18.94 1.85
C ALA A 113 3.86 19.80 0.59
N GLU A 114 3.02 19.39 -0.36
CA GLU A 114 2.73 20.15 -1.58
C GLU A 114 2.13 21.54 -1.27
N ALA A 115 1.19 21.61 -0.33
CA ALA A 115 0.61 22.88 0.10
C ALA A 115 1.64 23.82 0.75
N LEU A 116 2.62 23.28 1.48
CA LEU A 116 3.71 24.05 2.07
C LEU A 116 4.68 24.58 1.00
N VAL A 117 5.11 23.72 0.07
CA VAL A 117 6.07 24.10 -1.00
C VAL A 117 5.46 25.06 -2.03
N ALA A 118 4.14 25.20 -2.08
CA ALA A 118 3.49 26.26 -2.85
C ALA A 118 3.85 27.68 -2.38
N HIS A 119 4.40 27.84 -1.17
CA HIS A 119 4.89 29.12 -0.68
C HIS A 119 6.32 29.40 -1.19
N GLU A 120 6.52 30.50 -1.91
CA GLU A 120 7.77 30.82 -2.64
C GLU A 120 9.05 30.84 -1.78
N SER A 121 8.93 31.06 -0.47
CA SER A 121 10.07 31.03 0.46
C SER A 121 10.53 29.62 0.87
N LEU A 122 9.77 28.57 0.53
CA LEU A 122 10.10 27.19 0.88
C LEU A 122 10.55 26.43 -0.37
N GLN A 123 11.78 25.93 -0.35
CA GLN A 123 12.31 25.13 -1.46
C GLN A 123 11.84 23.67 -1.39
N GLU A 124 11.80 23.09 -0.18
CA GLU A 124 11.43 21.70 0.07
C GLU A 124 10.72 21.59 1.42
N ALA A 125 9.81 20.60 1.56
CA ALA A 125 9.15 20.28 2.82
C ALA A 125 9.00 18.76 2.95
N THR A 126 9.24 18.25 4.17
CA THR A 126 8.97 16.85 4.55
C THR A 126 8.00 16.84 5.71
N VAL A 127 6.92 16.08 5.58
CA VAL A 127 5.85 15.98 6.58
C VAL A 127 5.77 14.54 7.06
N TYR A 128 5.62 14.35 8.38
CA TYR A 128 5.45 13.04 9.00
C TYR A 128 4.50 13.16 10.19
N GLY A 129 3.77 12.08 10.48
CA GLY A 129 2.87 12.02 11.62
C GLY A 129 3.62 11.81 12.93
N VAL A 130 3.17 12.45 14.01
CA VAL A 130 3.62 12.22 15.38
C VAL A 130 2.42 12.01 16.29
N THR A 131 2.57 11.15 17.30
CA THR A 131 1.55 11.00 18.34
C THR A 131 1.50 12.24 19.22
N VAL A 132 0.32 12.81 19.40
CA VAL A 132 0.09 14.00 20.22
C VAL A 132 -0.68 13.60 21.48
N PRO A 133 -0.06 13.69 22.68
CA PRO A 133 -0.68 13.26 23.93
C PRO A 133 -2.05 13.91 24.18
N GLY A 134 -3.03 13.10 24.58
CA GLY A 134 -4.38 13.57 24.92
C GLY A 134 -5.28 13.90 23.74
N THR A 135 -4.90 13.51 22.51
CA THR A 135 -5.72 13.69 21.31
C THR A 135 -5.89 12.37 20.54
N ALA A 136 -6.84 12.33 19.62
CA ALA A 136 -7.08 11.17 18.75
C ALA A 136 -6.11 11.14 17.55
N GLY A 137 -4.81 11.10 17.85
CA GLY A 137 -3.70 11.01 16.90
C GLY A 137 -2.39 10.72 17.61
#